data_AF-A0A9D9BRR0-F1
#
_entry.id   AF-A0A9D9BRR0-F1
#
_cell.length_a   1.000
_cell.length_b   1.000
_cell.length_c   1.000
_cell.angle_alpha   90.00
_cell.angle_beta   90.00
_cell.angle_gamma   90.00
#
_symmetry.space_group_name_H-M   'P 1'
#
loop_
_entity.id
_entity.type
_entity.pdbx_description
1 polymer ?
#
loop_
_entity_poly.entity_id
_entity_poly.type
_entity_poly.pdbx_seq_one_letter_code
_entity_poly.pdbx_strand_id
1 'polypeptide(L)'
;MKKLIVLKSLVDYTWIISCIPLLVALPVIVVWMFFDTKLIEKLNLVSSESTSTELVYAMFYVILLSVLVYIGIYCFYLFRKTLRYFQRSKPFHHDVIQNFNKIGKLLNVIGIVGCLGIFLGQFILTDSVSITFGFSPYVMIICLGLFFMVLSELFKGAKVAKEENELTI
;
A
#
# COMPACT_ATOMS: atom_id res chain seq x y z
N MET A 1 -26.78 -7.52 -7.72
CA MET A 1 -26.06 -6.99 -6.54
C MET A 1 -25.75 -5.50 -6.71
N LYS A 2 -26.70 -4.59 -6.46
CA LYS A 2 -26.54 -3.14 -6.71
C LYS A 2 -25.36 -2.52 -5.93
N LYS A 3 -25.12 -2.96 -4.69
CA LYS A 3 -24.02 -2.50 -3.83
C LYS A 3 -22.62 -2.76 -4.42
N LEU A 4 -22.46 -3.88 -5.14
CA LEU A 4 -21.17 -4.26 -5.73
C LEU A 4 -20.83 -3.44 -6.97
N ILE A 5 -21.86 -2.98 -7.70
CA ILE A 5 -21.70 -2.06 -8.83
C ILE A 5 -21.19 -0.71 -8.31
N VAL A 6 -21.78 -0.20 -7.22
CA VAL A 6 -21.32 1.05 -6.56
C VAL A 6 -19.87 0.93 -6.09
N LEU A 7 -19.52 -0.16 -5.41
CA LEU A 7 -18.15 -0.38 -4.94
C LEU A 7 -17.13 -0.40 -6.10
N LYS A 8 -17.44 -1.11 -7.18
CA LYS A 8 -16.54 -1.13 -8.34
C LYS A 8 -16.42 0.25 -9.00
N SER A 9 -17.51 0.97 -9.16
CA SER A 9 -17.47 2.31 -9.75
C SER A 9 -16.59 3.25 -8.94
N LEU A 10 -16.66 3.19 -7.61
CA LEU A 10 -15.80 3.97 -6.72
C LEU A 10 -14.33 3.58 -6.89
N VAL A 11 -14.02 2.29 -6.93
CA VAL A 11 -12.64 1.81 -7.13
C VAL A 11 -12.10 2.17 -8.52
N ASP A 12 -12.91 2.08 -9.57
CA ASP A 12 -12.53 2.48 -10.93
C ASP A 12 -12.28 4.00 -10.99
N TYR A 13 -13.13 4.81 -10.35
CA TYR A 13 -12.96 6.26 -10.24
C TYR A 13 -11.66 6.63 -9.53
N THR A 14 -11.39 6.06 -8.34
CA THR A 14 -10.14 6.29 -7.60
C THR A 14 -8.92 5.83 -8.40
N TRP A 15 -9.00 4.70 -9.12
CA TRP A 15 -7.90 4.24 -9.98
C TRP A 15 -7.55 5.26 -11.06
N ILE A 16 -8.56 5.79 -11.76
CA ILE A 16 -8.36 6.69 -12.89
C ILE A 16 -7.85 8.06 -12.43
N ILE A 17 -8.40 8.60 -11.34
CA ILE A 17 -8.10 9.96 -10.90
C ILE A 17 -6.87 10.02 -10.00
N SER A 18 -6.65 9.03 -9.16
CA SER A 18 -5.54 9.06 -8.20
C SER A 18 -4.38 8.19 -8.65
N CYS A 19 -4.61 6.91 -8.95
CA CYS A 19 -3.50 5.99 -9.21
C CYS A 19 -2.76 6.26 -10.52
N ILE A 20 -3.47 6.57 -11.62
CA ILE A 20 -2.84 6.81 -12.92
C ILE A 20 -1.97 8.09 -12.89
N PRO A 21 -2.47 9.26 -12.44
CA PRO A 21 -1.63 10.44 -12.36
C PRO A 21 -0.47 10.27 -11.40
N LEU A 22 -0.68 9.60 -10.26
CA LEU A 22 0.39 9.35 -9.30
C LEU A 22 1.50 8.49 -9.89
N LEU A 23 1.16 7.47 -10.69
CA LEU A 23 2.14 6.61 -11.37
C LEU A 23 3.04 7.37 -12.35
N VAL A 24 2.55 8.47 -12.94
CA VAL A 24 3.33 9.32 -13.86
C VAL A 24 4.01 10.48 -13.14
N ALA A 25 3.39 11.05 -12.10
CA ALA A 25 3.91 12.20 -11.37
C ALA A 25 5.06 11.82 -10.42
N LEU A 26 4.97 10.68 -9.73
CA LEU A 26 5.99 10.25 -8.78
C LEU A 26 7.43 10.18 -9.35
N PRO A 27 7.69 9.54 -10.50
CA PRO A 27 9.05 9.46 -11.03
C PRO A 27 9.56 10.83 -11.47
N VAL A 28 8.69 11.71 -11.99
CA VAL A 28 9.05 13.09 -12.33
C VAL A 28 9.47 13.87 -11.09
N ILE A 29 8.72 13.75 -10.00
CA ILE A 29 9.04 14.40 -8.72
C ILE A 29 10.37 13.88 -8.16
N VAL A 30 10.58 12.56 -8.18
CA VAL A 30 11.82 11.96 -7.67
C VAL A 30 13.03 12.43 -8.49
N VAL A 31 12.93 12.48 -9.82
CA VAL A 31 14.01 12.99 -10.67
C VAL A 31 14.24 14.48 -10.43
N TRP A 32 13.18 15.29 -10.33
CA TRP A 32 13.30 16.73 -10.09
C TRP A 32 14.00 17.04 -8.76
N MET A 33 13.79 16.21 -7.74
CA MET A 33 14.47 16.31 -6.44
C MET A 33 16.00 16.19 -6.54
N PHE A 34 16.54 15.49 -7.54
CA PHE A 34 18.00 15.43 -7.77
C PHE A 34 18.56 16.72 -8.38
N PHE A 35 17.73 17.54 -9.02
CA PHE A 35 18.15 18.80 -9.65
C PHE A 35 17.94 20.02 -8.75
N ASP A 36 16.92 20.00 -7.88
CA ASP A 36 16.62 21.10 -6.97
C ASP A 36 16.29 20.57 -5.55
N THR A 37 17.20 20.83 -4.62
CA THR A 37 17.08 20.42 -3.21
C THR A 37 16.02 21.21 -2.44
N LYS A 38 15.52 22.33 -2.99
CA LYS A 38 14.46 23.14 -2.35
C LYS A 38 13.17 22.38 -2.12
N LEU A 39 12.92 21.31 -2.89
CA LEU A 39 11.77 20.44 -2.67
C LEU A 39 11.86 19.66 -1.37
N ILE A 40 13.07 19.24 -0.96
CA ILE A 40 13.31 18.50 0.28
C ILE A 40 13.08 19.41 1.48
N GLU A 41 13.57 20.66 1.40
CA GLU A 41 13.34 21.69 2.41
C GLU A 41 11.84 22.01 2.56
N LYS A 42 11.12 22.15 1.45
CA LYS A 42 9.67 22.43 1.46
C LYS A 42 8.84 21.27 2.02
N LEU A 43 9.36 20.05 1.98
CA LEU A 43 8.79 18.85 2.59
C LEU A 43 9.05 18.76 4.11
N ASN A 44 9.73 19.76 4.69
CA ASN A 44 10.13 19.80 6.11
C ASN A 44 10.93 18.56 6.55
N LEU A 45 11.61 17.88 5.63
CA LEU A 45 12.42 16.71 5.93
C LEU A 45 13.80 17.11 6.45
N VAL A 46 14.26 18.31 6.09
CA VAL A 46 15.61 18.82 6.34
C VAL A 46 15.53 20.34 6.51
N SER A 47 16.29 20.91 7.45
CA SER A 47 16.38 22.37 7.66
C SER A 47 17.34 23.03 6.66
N SER A 48 17.18 24.33 6.41
CA SER A 48 18.00 25.10 5.45
C SER A 48 19.48 25.22 5.85
N GLU A 49 19.89 24.77 7.05
CA GLU A 49 21.29 24.73 7.51
C GLU A 49 21.89 23.30 7.49
N SER A 50 21.21 22.35 6.85
CA SER A 50 21.61 20.95 6.83
C SER A 50 22.94 20.67 6.15
N THR A 51 23.65 19.66 6.68
CA THR A 51 24.89 19.18 6.06
C THR A 51 24.61 18.42 4.76
N SER A 52 25.62 18.36 3.88
CA SER A 52 25.53 17.59 2.62
C SER A 52 25.17 16.11 2.84
N THR A 53 25.49 15.57 4.02
CA THR A 53 25.22 14.18 4.39
C THR A 53 23.74 13.95 4.73
N GLU A 54 23.10 14.86 5.45
CA GLU A 54 21.66 14.80 5.78
C GLU A 54 20.79 14.84 4.53
N LEU A 55 21.17 15.65 3.54
CA LEU A 55 20.48 15.72 2.25
C LEU A 55 20.49 14.37 1.51
N VAL A 56 21.61 13.65 1.53
CA VAL A 56 21.71 12.32 0.91
C VAL A 56 20.79 11.31 1.61
N TYR A 57 20.75 11.30 2.95
CA TYR A 57 19.84 10.44 3.70
C TYR A 57 18.37 10.76 3.41
N ALA A 58 18.01 12.05 3.31
CA ALA A 58 16.67 12.47 2.96
C ALA A 58 16.26 12.01 1.54
N MET A 59 17.18 12.06 0.57
CA MET A 59 16.94 11.54 -0.77
C MET A 59 16.64 10.04 -0.78
N PHE A 60 17.46 9.24 -0.06
CA PHE A 60 17.21 7.80 0.08
C PHE A 60 15.86 7.52 0.77
N TYR A 61 15.50 8.31 1.77
CA TYR A 61 14.22 8.19 2.45
C TYR A 61 13.03 8.48 1.52
N VAL A 62 13.11 9.53 0.69
CA VAL A 62 12.06 9.83 -0.30
C VAL A 62 11.95 8.72 -1.36
N ILE A 63 13.07 8.16 -1.81
CA ILE A 63 13.06 7.02 -2.74
C ILE A 63 12.39 5.81 -2.08
N LEU A 64 12.73 5.49 -0.84
CA LEU A 64 12.08 4.41 -0.09
C LEU A 64 10.56 4.61 -0.02
N LEU A 65 10.11 5.80 0.36
CA LEU A 65 8.68 6.13 0.40
C LEU A 65 8.00 6.01 -0.97
N SER A 66 8.67 6.45 -2.03
CA SER A 66 8.14 6.33 -3.40
C SER A 66 7.89 4.87 -3.79
N VAL A 67 8.83 3.97 -3.46
CA VAL A 67 8.70 2.54 -3.72
C VAL A 67 7.52 1.96 -2.95
N LEU A 68 7.34 2.34 -1.67
CA LEU A 68 6.18 1.90 -0.88
C LEU A 68 4.85 2.32 -1.49
N VAL A 69 4.77 3.55 -2.02
CA VAL A 69 3.59 4.05 -2.72
C VAL A 69 3.30 3.24 -3.98
N TYR A 70 4.30 2.89 -4.78
CA TYR A 70 4.11 2.03 -5.96
C TYR A 70 3.58 0.64 -5.59
N ILE A 71 4.09 0.04 -4.51
CA ILE A 71 3.56 -1.23 -4.01
C ILE A 71 2.09 -1.06 -3.60
N GLY A 72 1.74 0.06 -2.96
CA GLY A 72 0.35 0.39 -2.62
C GLY A 72 -0.57 0.52 -3.84
N ILE A 73 -0.11 1.18 -4.91
CA ILE A 73 -0.83 1.25 -6.19
C ILE A 73 -1.06 -0.15 -6.76
N TYR A 74 -0.05 -1.02 -6.70
CA TYR A 74 -0.19 -2.40 -7.16
C TYR A 74 -1.18 -3.21 -6.32
N CYS A 75 -1.21 -3.04 -4.99
CA CYS A 75 -2.25 -3.62 -4.13
C CYS A 75 -3.65 -3.19 -4.57
N PHE A 76 -3.83 -1.91 -4.89
CA PHE A 76 -5.11 -1.38 -5.34
C PHE A 76 -5.52 -1.94 -6.72
N TYR A 77 -4.55 -2.13 -7.62
CA TYR A 77 -4.77 -2.82 -8.90
C TYR A 77 -5.26 -4.26 -8.70
N LEU A 78 -4.62 -5.02 -7.81
CA LEU A 78 -5.04 -6.39 -7.48
C LEU A 78 -6.45 -6.41 -6.90
N PHE A 79 -6.78 -5.46 -6.01
CA PHE A 79 -8.12 -5.33 -5.44
C PHE A 79 -9.17 -5.07 -6.52
N ARG A 80 -8.87 -4.14 -7.45
CA ARG A 80 -9.71 -3.88 -8.63
C ARG A 80 -9.93 -5.14 -9.48
N LYS A 81 -8.89 -5.95 -9.69
CA LYS A 81 -9.00 -7.22 -10.41
C LYS A 81 -9.92 -8.20 -9.67
N THR A 82 -9.79 -8.30 -8.35
CA THR A 82 -10.65 -9.13 -7.51
C THR A 82 -12.14 -8.73 -7.59
N LEU A 83 -12.46 -7.44 -7.55
CA LEU A 83 -13.84 -6.97 -7.69
C LEU A 83 -14.49 -7.38 -9.03
N ARG A 84 -13.70 -7.52 -10.10
CA ARG A 84 -14.20 -7.98 -11.40
C ARG A 84 -14.67 -9.44 -11.36
N TYR A 85 -14.01 -10.30 -10.56
CA TYR A 85 -14.47 -11.69 -10.35
C TYR A 85 -15.76 -11.75 -9.55
N PHE A 86 -15.93 -10.86 -8.56
CA PHE A 86 -17.18 -10.77 -7.81
C PHE A 86 -18.36 -10.31 -8.67
N GLN A 87 -18.14 -9.42 -9.64
CA GLN A 87 -19.18 -9.05 -10.61
C GLN A 87 -19.62 -10.22 -11.49
N ARG A 88 -18.70 -11.14 -11.81
CA ARG A 88 -19.00 -12.35 -12.58
C ARG A 88 -19.62 -13.45 -11.73
N SER A 89 -19.99 -13.17 -10.47
CA SER A 89 -20.53 -14.13 -9.49
C SER A 89 -19.62 -15.34 -9.26
N LYS A 90 -18.29 -15.17 -9.40
CA LYS A 90 -17.29 -16.21 -9.13
C LYS A 90 -16.38 -15.82 -7.95
N PRO A 91 -16.92 -15.70 -6.71
CA PRO A 91 -16.14 -15.25 -5.56
C PRO A 91 -15.08 -16.25 -5.12
N PHE A 92 -15.30 -17.54 -5.33
CA PHE A 92 -14.37 -18.63 -4.95
C PHE A 92 -13.37 -18.99 -6.05
N HIS A 93 -13.16 -18.09 -7.02
CA HIS A 93 -12.15 -18.33 -8.05
C HIS A 93 -10.75 -18.35 -7.41
N HIS A 94 -9.87 -19.23 -7.88
CA HIS A 94 -8.52 -19.38 -7.32
C HIS A 94 -7.73 -18.06 -7.35
N ASP A 95 -7.90 -17.26 -8.41
CA ASP A 95 -7.29 -15.94 -8.54
C ASP A 95 -7.70 -14.96 -7.43
N VAL A 96 -8.95 -15.03 -6.94
CA VAL A 96 -9.43 -14.15 -5.87
C VAL A 96 -8.69 -14.45 -4.57
N ILE A 97 -8.59 -15.74 -4.22
CA ILE A 97 -7.86 -16.23 -3.05
C ILE A 97 -6.39 -15.81 -3.14
N GLN A 98 -5.74 -16.07 -4.29
CA GLN A 98 -4.36 -15.66 -4.49
C GLN A 98 -4.17 -14.14 -4.40
N ASN A 99 -5.06 -13.35 -4.98
CA ASN A 99 -4.96 -11.89 -4.95
C ASN A 99 -5.10 -11.36 -3.51
N PHE A 100 -6.05 -11.87 -2.71
CA PHE A 100 -6.18 -11.46 -1.31
C PHE A 100 -4.93 -11.80 -0.50
N ASN A 101 -4.37 -12.99 -0.65
CA ASN A 101 -3.12 -13.34 0.01
C ASN A 101 -1.96 -12.41 -0.41
N LYS A 102 -1.85 -12.12 -1.73
CA LYS A 102 -0.83 -11.20 -2.26
C LYS A 102 -0.99 -9.79 -1.72
N ILE A 103 -2.21 -9.24 -1.73
CA ILE A 103 -2.52 -7.91 -1.17
C ILE A 103 -2.14 -7.88 0.31
N GLY A 104 -2.55 -8.90 1.08
CA GLY A 104 -2.22 -8.98 2.50
C GLY A 104 -0.72 -8.96 2.77
N LYS A 105 0.05 -9.78 2.04
CA LYS A 105 1.52 -9.82 2.16
C LYS A 105 2.17 -8.49 1.84
N LEU A 106 1.76 -7.86 0.74
CA LEU A 106 2.31 -6.58 0.31
C LEU A 106 1.97 -5.45 1.27
N LEU A 107 0.74 -5.38 1.78
CA LEU A 107 0.35 -4.38 2.78
C LEU A 107 1.12 -4.57 4.08
N ASN A 108 1.31 -5.81 4.55
CA ASN A 108 2.13 -6.06 5.73
C ASN A 108 3.59 -5.63 5.53
N VAL A 109 4.17 -5.90 4.36
CA VAL A 109 5.53 -5.42 4.03
C VAL A 109 5.58 -3.89 4.05
N ILE A 110 4.62 -3.20 3.42
CA ILE A 110 4.55 -1.74 3.44
C ILE A 110 4.45 -1.22 4.88
N GLY A 111 3.58 -1.81 5.68
CA GLY A 111 3.38 -1.40 7.07
C GLY A 111 4.62 -1.57 7.93
N ILE A 112 5.29 -2.73 7.84
CA ILE A 112 6.51 -3.01 8.60
C ILE A 112 7.67 -2.12 8.14
N VAL A 113 7.92 -2.04 6.82
CA VAL A 113 9.00 -1.24 6.26
C VAL A 113 8.77 0.25 6.52
N GLY A 114 7.54 0.73 6.39
CA GLY A 114 7.20 2.13 6.67
C GLY A 114 7.33 2.48 8.16
N CYS A 115 6.94 1.57 9.05
CA CYS A 115 7.14 1.74 10.49
C CYS A 115 8.64 1.86 10.81
N LEU A 116 9.47 0.92 10.33
CA LEU A 116 10.93 0.97 10.47
C LEU A 116 11.52 2.23 9.85
N GLY A 117 11.02 2.64 8.68
CA GLY A 117 11.46 3.84 7.98
C GLY A 117 11.26 5.12 8.80
N ILE A 118 10.12 5.26 9.48
CA ILE A 118 9.87 6.39 10.38
C ILE A 118 10.80 6.37 11.59
N PHE A 119 10.98 5.20 12.21
CA PHE A 119 11.89 5.06 13.34
C PHE A 119 13.32 5.47 12.97
N LEU A 120 13.81 5.01 11.81
CA LEU A 120 15.13 5.37 11.30
C LEU A 120 15.22 6.85 10.93
N GLY A 121 14.18 7.39 10.28
CA GLY A 121 14.11 8.81 9.91
C GLY A 121 14.18 9.73 11.12
N GLN A 122 13.38 9.47 12.15
CA GLN A 122 13.40 10.26 13.40
C GLN A 122 14.74 10.14 14.13
N PHE A 123 15.33 8.94 14.14
CA PHE A 123 16.62 8.70 14.79
C PHE A 123 17.78 9.47 14.14
N ILE A 124 17.76 9.62 12.80
CA ILE A 124 18.86 10.24 12.05
C ILE A 124 18.66 11.76 11.88
N LEU A 125 17.41 12.24 11.73
CA LEU A 125 17.13 13.62 11.29
C LEU A 125 16.76 14.59 12.42
N THR A 126 16.29 14.11 13.58
CA THR A 126 15.71 15.01 14.60
C THR A 126 16.35 14.85 15.99
N ASP A 127 17.28 13.90 16.18
CA ASP A 127 17.95 13.54 17.45
C ASP A 127 17.00 13.36 18.67
N SER A 128 15.70 13.35 18.42
CA SER A 128 14.64 13.29 19.42
C SER A 128 13.68 12.19 19.01
N VAL A 129 13.80 11.07 19.73
CA VAL A 129 12.95 9.90 19.52
C VAL A 129 11.63 10.14 20.26
N SER A 130 10.71 10.89 19.65
CA SER A 130 9.35 10.96 20.16
C SER A 130 8.56 9.74 19.68
N ILE A 131 8.63 8.64 20.43
CA ILE A 131 7.80 7.46 20.15
C ILE A 131 6.36 7.79 20.54
N THR A 132 5.60 8.31 19.58
CA THR A 132 4.15 8.42 19.72
C THR A 132 3.56 7.04 19.44
N PHE A 133 3.30 6.28 20.50
CA PHE A 133 2.46 5.06 20.47
C PHE A 133 0.98 5.39 20.22
N GLY A 134 0.71 6.29 19.28
CA GLY A 134 -0.63 6.62 18.81
C GLY A 134 -1.11 5.64 17.74
N PHE A 135 -2.30 5.90 17.20
CA PHE A 135 -2.86 5.20 16.05
C PHE A 135 -2.02 5.49 14.79
N SER A 136 -0.87 4.85 14.68
CA SER A 136 0.03 5.05 13.55
C SER A 136 -0.62 4.51 12.27
N PRO A 137 -0.63 5.30 11.17
CA PRO A 137 -1.16 4.85 9.88
C PRO A 137 -0.59 3.51 9.43
N TYR A 138 0.67 3.23 9.75
CA TYR A 138 1.34 1.98 9.39
C TYR A 138 0.81 0.77 10.16
N VAL A 139 0.45 0.94 11.43
CA VAL A 139 -0.18 -0.13 12.21
C VAL A 139 -1.54 -0.47 11.63
N MET A 140 -2.33 0.53 11.20
CA MET A 140 -3.59 0.28 10.49
C MET A 140 -3.38 -0.49 9.18
N ILE A 141 -2.33 -0.16 8.42
CA ILE A 141 -1.97 -0.88 7.18
C ILE A 141 -1.61 -2.34 7.47
N ILE A 142 -0.88 -2.63 8.54
CA ILE A 142 -0.56 -4.00 8.98
C ILE A 142 -1.85 -4.75 9.34
N CYS A 143 -2.73 -4.15 10.15
CA CYS A 143 -4.00 -4.77 10.51
C CYS A 143 -4.85 -5.08 9.27
N LEU A 144 -4.89 -4.15 8.31
CA LEU A 144 -5.59 -4.34 7.04
C LEU A 144 -4.96 -5.45 6.20
N GLY A 145 -3.63 -5.52 6.15
CA GLY A 145 -2.91 -6.58 5.44
C GLY A 145 -3.16 -7.97 6.03
N LEU A 146 -3.10 -8.10 7.35
CA LEU A 146 -3.48 -9.33 8.06
C LEU A 146 -4.95 -9.72 7.79
N PHE A 147 -5.86 -8.75 7.80
CA PHE A 147 -7.26 -8.99 7.47
C PHE A 147 -7.45 -9.57 6.06
N PHE A 148 -6.73 -9.06 5.05
CA PHE A 148 -6.76 -9.63 3.69
C PHE A 148 -6.21 -11.06 3.62
N MET A 149 -5.20 -11.41 4.43
CA MET A 149 -4.72 -12.80 4.52
C MET A 149 -5.79 -13.71 5.12
N VAL A 150 -6.43 -13.31 6.22
CA VAL A 150 -7.52 -14.08 6.84
C VAL A 150 -8.66 -14.27 5.85
N LEU A 151 -9.05 -13.22 5.10
CA LEU A 151 -10.04 -13.37 4.03
C LEU A 151 -9.62 -14.41 2.98
N SER A 152 -8.35 -14.44 2.57
CA SER A 152 -7.87 -15.48 1.66
C SER A 152 -8.09 -16.89 2.21
N GLU A 153 -7.79 -17.11 3.50
CA GLU A 153 -7.98 -18.41 4.14
C GLU A 153 -9.45 -18.79 4.28
N LEU A 154 -10.31 -17.85 4.67
CA LEU A 154 -11.75 -18.04 4.76
C LEU A 154 -12.35 -18.42 3.40
N PHE A 155 -11.95 -17.74 2.32
CA PHE A 155 -12.40 -18.07 0.97
C PHE A 155 -11.88 -19.42 0.49
N LYS A 156 -10.67 -19.81 0.89
CA LYS A 156 -10.12 -21.15 0.60
C LYS A 156 -10.93 -22.23 1.32
N GLY A 157 -11.21 -22.07 2.61
CA GLY A 157 -12.04 -23.01 3.38
C GLY A 157 -13.47 -23.12 2.82
N ALA A 158 -14.09 -21.99 2.49
CA ALA A 158 -15.43 -21.97 1.90
C ALA A 158 -15.47 -22.63 0.51
N LYS A 159 -14.40 -22.53 -0.28
CA LYS A 159 -14.29 -23.22 -1.58
C LYS A 159 -14.28 -24.74 -1.40
N VAL A 160 -13.50 -25.25 -0.45
CA VAL A 160 -13.42 -26.69 -0.16
C VAL A 160 -14.78 -27.22 0.31
N ALA A 161 -15.41 -26.54 1.27
CA ALA A 161 -16.74 -26.93 1.75
C ALA A 161 -17.81 -26.94 0.63
N LYS A 162 -17.71 -25.99 -0.32
CA LYS A 162 -18.60 -25.96 -1.50
C LYS A 162 -18.34 -27.13 -2.44
N GLU A 163 -17.07 -27.48 -2.68
CA GLU A 163 -16.68 -28.60 -3.55
C GLU A 163 -17.07 -29.94 -2.94
N GLU A 164 -16.92 -30.12 -1.63
CA GLU A 164 -17.36 -31.32 -0.91
C GLU A 164 -18.88 -31.51 -0.97
N ASN A 165 -19.66 -30.43 -0.82
CA ASN A 165 -21.11 -30.46 -0.92
C ASN A 165 -21.61 -30.74 -2.35
N GLU A 166 -20.87 -30.30 -3.38
CA GLU A 166 -21.19 -30.63 -4.78
C GLU A 166 -20.81 -32.08 -5.15
N LEU A 167 -19.92 -32.73 -4.40
CA LEU A 167 -19.53 -34.13 -4.60
C LEU A 167 -20.45 -35.14 -3.88
N THR A 168 -21.27 -34.67 -2.92
CA THR A 168 -22.16 -35.51 -2.11
C THR A 168 -23.61 -35.54 -2.60
N ILE A 169 -23.97 -34.70 -3.58
CA ILE A 169 -25.27 -34.68 -4.26
C ILE A 169 -25.14 -35.38 -5.61
#